data_AF-A0A9X2WHW5-F1
#
_entry.id   AF-A0A9X2WHW5-F1
#
_cell.length_a   1.000
_cell.length_b   1.000
_cell.length_c   1.000
_cell.angle_alpha   90.00
_cell.angle_beta   90.00
_cell.angle_gamma   90.00
#
_symmetry.space_group_name_H-M   'P 1'
#
loop_
_entity.id
_entity.type
_entity.pdbx_description
1 polymer ?
#
loop_
_entity_poly.entity_id
_entity_poly.type
_entity_poly.pdbx_seq_one_letter_code
_entity_poly.pdbx_strand_id
1 'polypeptide(L)'
;MHWLDKTHHQYPRSAAVLQFHLSVAVVLVTLITAAVALGLHYYFSRALVLDSVTARYQQTAATARDYLSNLDSNALQTTRVLAQYPQLVEGQWVNRATPALFAEVMRNNPVLYAIYIGFSNGNLYELVNLNSSDAVRRQLKAAPADRWAAIIVTGSGEQRRRRFEFYDEQLQPTFVREEPSDYNASQRLWYTSAQHGSVNKTPPYLFQHLQAPGQSYSTQLDGGQAVLAVDVAFSTLNAHLRSQPLSVDGEIFLYQQSGEIIASNAEAQNEERLPQTELFALSDEQARYINSLGRLRISNETDWPPIDFALSAEPRGYSIDLLRVIAQMTGLNIEFVNGYAWPELMELFRSGELEILQPVLSRQQLSGALTQPFLQLPYAVVQRQNDVEINSLQQLTGKVLAIPSGWTVANIIRSNYPQIKLLEVSNARSALEAVSQGKADATLDMALTLQLTADQYFIGGLRFNRQVQGLELLPQGLKLLTQEKLQPLADILDQVLASIRPETWQFLYDKWLAEETGVTVPAVVPYPQLISMAQHSATQNRLEQTTINGQPYYIFASTFDRRKSPREHFAFVISEQRLFANSSREVWLSVLIIAALWLLLMPVILLVFVLRPLRAFSRNVAEEFGTQEPG
;
A
#
# COMPACT_ATOMS: atom_id res chain seq x y z
N MET A 1 -68.27 -21.15 79.13
CA MET A 1 -67.19 -22.12 79.44
C MET A 1 -67.02 -22.98 78.20
N HIS A 2 -66.18 -22.60 77.23
CA HIS A 2 -64.74 -22.84 77.18
C HIS A 2 -64.40 -24.35 77.22
N TRP A 3 -64.26 -24.99 76.05
CA TRP A 3 -63.00 -25.62 75.58
C TRP A 3 -63.18 -26.37 74.23
N LEU A 4 -62.36 -25.97 73.23
CA LEU A 4 -61.91 -26.70 72.03
C LEU A 4 -62.96 -27.19 71.00
N ASP A 5 -63.50 -26.33 70.13
CA ASP A 5 -62.92 -25.91 68.84
C ASP A 5 -61.41 -26.13 68.61
N LYS A 6 -61.06 -27.11 67.76
CA LYS A 6 -59.85 -27.16 66.89
C LYS A 6 -59.71 -28.52 66.19
N THR A 7 -60.40 -28.75 65.07
CA THR A 7 -59.92 -29.73 64.05
C THR A 7 -60.57 -29.66 62.66
N HIS A 8 -61.40 -28.67 62.30
CA HIS A 8 -62.08 -28.69 60.99
C HIS A 8 -61.86 -27.50 60.04
N HIS A 9 -60.78 -26.72 60.18
CA HIS A 9 -60.52 -25.58 59.28
C HIS A 9 -59.09 -25.46 58.68
N GLN A 10 -58.26 -26.51 58.73
CA GLN A 10 -56.89 -26.42 58.17
C GLN A 10 -56.72 -26.83 56.69
N TYR A 11 -57.75 -27.37 56.02
CA TYR A 11 -57.63 -27.81 54.62
C TYR A 11 -57.58 -26.71 53.52
N PRO A 12 -58.27 -25.55 53.60
CA PRO A 12 -58.24 -24.57 52.50
C PRO A 12 -56.96 -23.73 52.44
N ARG A 13 -56.20 -23.62 53.54
CA ARG A 13 -54.91 -22.89 53.56
C ARG A 13 -53.78 -23.71 52.94
N SER A 14 -53.77 -25.03 53.10
CA SER A 14 -52.72 -25.90 52.52
C SER A 14 -52.86 -26.02 50.99
N ALA A 15 -54.08 -26.06 50.45
CA ALA A 15 -54.32 -26.09 49.00
C ALA A 15 -53.91 -24.80 48.29
N ALA A 16 -54.19 -23.62 48.89
CA ALA A 16 -53.77 -22.33 48.33
C ALA A 16 -52.24 -22.14 48.38
N VAL A 17 -51.60 -22.60 49.46
CA VAL A 17 -50.14 -22.60 49.60
C VAL A 17 -49.49 -23.55 48.58
N LEU A 18 -50.07 -24.74 48.38
CA LEU A 18 -49.62 -25.69 47.35
C LEU A 18 -49.78 -25.13 45.93
N GLN A 19 -50.91 -24.49 45.62
CA GLN A 19 -51.15 -23.81 44.34
C GLN A 19 -50.17 -22.66 44.11
N PHE A 20 -49.85 -21.89 45.14
CA PHE A 20 -48.85 -20.83 45.08
C PHE A 20 -47.45 -21.40 44.82
N HIS A 21 -47.00 -22.39 45.60
CA HIS A 21 -45.69 -23.01 45.39
C HIS A 21 -45.57 -23.70 44.03
N LEU A 22 -46.63 -24.37 43.55
CA LEU A 22 -46.63 -25.02 42.24
C LEU A 22 -46.64 -24.00 41.10
N SER A 23 -47.40 -22.91 41.22
CA SER A 23 -47.38 -21.82 40.24
C SER A 23 -46.01 -21.16 40.19
N VAL A 24 -45.40 -20.88 41.34
CA VAL A 24 -44.03 -20.35 41.43
C VAL A 24 -43.04 -21.32 40.81
N ALA A 25 -43.13 -22.63 41.10
CA ALA A 25 -42.26 -23.64 40.52
C ALA A 25 -42.40 -23.70 38.98
N VAL A 26 -43.61 -23.67 38.45
CA VAL A 26 -43.83 -23.66 36.99
C VAL A 26 -43.30 -22.38 36.36
N VAL A 27 -43.52 -21.21 36.98
CA VAL A 27 -42.92 -19.94 36.52
C VAL A 27 -41.40 -20.05 36.48
N LEU A 28 -40.79 -20.56 37.54
CA LEU A 28 -39.33 -20.66 37.67
C LEU A 28 -38.75 -21.64 36.64
N VAL A 29 -39.36 -22.81 36.44
CA VAL A 29 -38.94 -23.77 35.38
C VAL A 29 -39.14 -23.18 33.99
N THR A 30 -40.23 -22.45 33.75
CA THR A 30 -40.51 -21.80 32.46
C THR A 30 -39.47 -20.71 32.18
N LEU A 31 -39.13 -19.90 33.19
CA LEU A 31 -38.09 -18.86 33.07
C LEU A 31 -36.71 -19.47 32.81
N ILE A 32 -36.34 -20.56 33.50
CA ILE A 32 -35.08 -21.27 33.24
C ILE A 32 -35.08 -21.82 31.81
N THR A 33 -36.16 -22.48 31.39
CA THR A 33 -36.27 -23.06 30.05
C THR A 33 -36.20 -21.98 28.97
N ALA A 34 -36.90 -20.85 29.16
CA ALA A 34 -36.83 -19.70 28.26
C ALA A 34 -35.44 -19.08 28.23
N ALA A 35 -34.75 -18.94 29.38
CA ALA A 35 -33.39 -18.43 29.45
C ALA A 35 -32.41 -19.34 28.70
N VAL A 36 -32.50 -20.67 28.88
CA VAL A 36 -31.69 -21.65 28.15
C VAL A 36 -32.00 -21.61 26.66
N ALA A 37 -33.28 -21.56 26.27
CA ALA A 37 -33.70 -21.50 24.87
C ALA A 37 -33.21 -20.21 24.18
N LEU A 38 -33.34 -19.05 24.84
CA LEU A 38 -32.84 -17.77 24.34
C LEU A 38 -31.31 -17.77 24.25
N GLY A 39 -30.62 -18.36 25.23
CA GLY A 39 -29.17 -18.51 25.21
C GLY A 39 -28.69 -19.40 24.06
N LEU A 40 -29.32 -20.55 23.84
CA LEU A 40 -29.05 -21.43 22.71
C LEU A 40 -29.37 -20.77 21.37
N HIS A 41 -30.51 -20.08 21.26
CA HIS A 41 -30.88 -19.33 20.05
C HIS A 41 -29.86 -18.24 19.73
N TYR A 42 -29.45 -17.47 20.73
CA TYR A 42 -28.39 -16.46 20.58
C TYR A 42 -27.08 -17.10 20.10
N TYR A 43 -26.67 -18.21 20.72
CA TYR A 43 -25.47 -18.94 20.34
C TYR A 43 -25.51 -19.45 18.89
N PHE A 44 -26.57 -20.16 18.50
CA PHE A 44 -26.71 -20.70 17.14
C PHE A 44 -26.89 -19.60 16.09
N SER A 45 -27.68 -18.57 16.39
CA SER A 45 -27.88 -17.42 15.50
C SER A 45 -26.55 -16.69 15.27
N ARG A 46 -25.77 -16.46 16.33
CA ARG A 46 -24.42 -15.88 16.21
C ARG A 46 -23.49 -16.78 15.38
N ALA A 47 -23.50 -18.09 15.58
CA ALA A 47 -22.68 -19.03 14.80
C ALA A 47 -23.05 -19.06 13.30
N LEU A 48 -24.35 -19.08 12.97
CA LEU A 48 -24.82 -19.03 11.58
C LEU A 48 -24.50 -17.70 10.90
N VAL A 49 -24.64 -16.60 11.64
CA VAL A 49 -24.21 -15.28 11.17
C VAL A 49 -22.70 -15.27 10.91
N LEU A 50 -21.90 -15.83 11.82
CA LEU A 50 -20.45 -15.94 11.63
C LEU A 50 -20.09 -16.70 10.35
N ASP A 51 -20.66 -17.88 10.13
CA ASP A 51 -20.37 -18.69 8.94
C ASP A 51 -20.83 -17.99 7.65
N SER A 52 -22.04 -17.41 7.65
CA SER A 52 -22.58 -16.73 6.45
C SER A 52 -21.84 -15.44 6.11
N VAL A 53 -21.44 -14.65 7.12
CA VAL A 53 -20.65 -13.44 6.95
C VAL A 53 -19.25 -13.80 6.45
N THR A 54 -18.54 -14.69 7.12
CA THR A 54 -17.19 -15.10 6.72
C THR A 54 -17.17 -15.70 5.30
N ALA A 55 -18.15 -16.53 4.94
CA ALA A 55 -18.27 -17.07 3.58
C ALA A 55 -18.51 -15.97 2.52
N ARG A 56 -19.36 -14.98 2.82
CA ARG A 56 -19.61 -13.83 1.92
C ARG A 56 -18.35 -12.99 1.73
N TYR A 57 -17.66 -12.68 2.82
CA TYR A 57 -16.41 -11.91 2.79
C TYR A 57 -15.32 -12.68 2.02
N GLN A 58 -15.17 -13.97 2.25
CA GLN A 58 -14.26 -14.84 1.51
C GLN A 58 -14.57 -14.87 0.01
N GLN A 59 -15.84 -15.00 -0.37
CA GLN A 59 -16.26 -14.97 -1.78
C GLN A 59 -15.97 -13.61 -2.43
N THR A 60 -16.22 -12.52 -1.72
CA THR A 60 -15.94 -11.16 -2.22
C THR A 60 -14.44 -10.94 -2.36
N ALA A 61 -13.64 -11.44 -1.41
CA ALA A 61 -12.17 -11.37 -1.45
C ALA A 61 -11.60 -12.19 -2.60
N ALA A 62 -12.15 -13.39 -2.85
CA ALA A 62 -11.82 -14.20 -4.01
C ALA A 62 -12.15 -13.49 -5.33
N THR A 63 -13.30 -12.81 -5.41
CA THR A 63 -13.71 -12.04 -6.59
C THR A 63 -12.78 -10.86 -6.86
N ALA A 64 -12.41 -10.10 -5.83
CA ALA A 64 -11.45 -8.99 -5.95
C ALA A 64 -10.07 -9.48 -6.40
N ARG A 65 -9.59 -10.60 -5.85
CA ARG A 65 -8.38 -11.29 -6.32
C ARG A 65 -8.51 -11.70 -7.79
N ASP A 66 -9.57 -12.38 -8.18
CA ASP A 66 -9.75 -12.84 -9.57
C ASP A 66 -9.74 -11.68 -10.56
N TYR A 67 -10.35 -10.55 -10.21
CA TYR A 67 -10.27 -9.34 -11.01
C TYR A 67 -8.82 -8.88 -11.22
N LEU A 68 -8.03 -8.76 -10.15
CA LEU A 68 -6.61 -8.37 -10.25
C LEU A 68 -5.79 -9.38 -11.09
N SER A 69 -6.05 -10.68 -10.92
CA SER A 69 -5.40 -11.74 -11.71
C SER A 69 -5.76 -11.64 -13.20
N ASN A 70 -7.02 -11.29 -13.50
CA ASN A 70 -7.50 -11.10 -14.85
C ASN A 70 -6.91 -9.84 -15.47
N LEU A 71 -6.74 -8.74 -14.72
CA LEU A 71 -6.09 -7.54 -15.22
C LEU A 71 -4.66 -7.80 -15.69
N ASP A 72 -3.85 -8.44 -14.85
CA ASP A 72 -2.47 -8.81 -15.20
C ASP A 72 -2.43 -9.74 -16.42
N SER A 73 -3.32 -10.74 -16.45
CA SER A 73 -3.42 -11.67 -17.59
C SER A 73 -3.88 -10.99 -18.88
N ASN A 74 -4.81 -10.04 -18.79
CA ASN A 74 -5.32 -9.28 -19.93
C ASN A 74 -4.24 -8.35 -20.50
N ALA A 75 -3.46 -7.67 -19.66
CA ALA A 75 -2.35 -6.84 -20.13
C ALA A 75 -1.27 -7.67 -20.84
N LEU A 76 -0.88 -8.81 -20.26
CA LEU A 76 0.05 -9.77 -20.86
C LEU A 76 -0.45 -10.32 -22.21
N GLN A 77 -1.71 -10.77 -22.27
CA GLN A 77 -2.30 -11.32 -23.49
C GLN A 77 -2.46 -10.25 -24.56
N THR A 78 -2.92 -9.05 -24.18
CA THR A 78 -3.06 -7.91 -25.09
C THR A 78 -1.72 -7.55 -25.72
N THR A 79 -0.67 -7.44 -24.91
CA THR A 79 0.69 -7.16 -25.39
C THR A 79 1.16 -8.25 -26.37
N ARG A 80 0.94 -9.52 -26.04
CA ARG A 80 1.32 -10.65 -26.90
C ARG A 80 0.56 -10.67 -28.23
N VAL A 81 -0.75 -10.44 -28.20
CA VAL A 81 -1.59 -10.44 -29.41
C VAL A 81 -1.23 -9.26 -30.30
N LEU A 82 -1.06 -8.07 -29.72
CA LEU A 82 -0.63 -6.88 -30.47
C LEU A 82 0.73 -7.10 -31.10
N ALA A 83 1.71 -7.68 -30.40
CA ALA A 83 3.03 -7.93 -30.95
C ALA A 83 3.04 -8.84 -32.19
N GLN A 84 2.01 -9.68 -32.35
CA GLN A 84 1.81 -10.55 -33.51
C GLN A 84 1.00 -9.89 -34.63
N TYR A 85 0.44 -8.70 -34.38
CA TYR A 85 -0.36 -8.00 -35.37
C TYR A 85 0.53 -7.52 -36.53
N PRO A 86 0.20 -7.88 -37.78
CA PRO A 86 1.03 -7.50 -38.92
C PRO A 86 1.04 -5.99 -39.12
N GLN A 87 2.20 -5.46 -39.51
CA GLN A 87 2.36 -4.04 -39.88
C GLN A 87 2.03 -3.03 -38.78
N LEU A 88 2.30 -3.33 -37.49
CA LEU A 88 2.27 -2.29 -36.45
C LEU A 88 3.25 -1.14 -36.72
N VAL A 89 4.37 -1.50 -37.37
CA VAL A 89 5.51 -0.62 -37.65
C VAL A 89 5.75 -0.59 -39.16
N GLU A 90 6.09 0.59 -39.67
CA GLU A 90 6.56 0.82 -41.03
C GLU A 90 7.89 1.58 -40.96
N GLY A 91 9.00 0.87 -41.19
CA GLY A 91 10.35 1.42 -41.04
C GLY A 91 10.67 1.73 -39.57
N GLN A 92 10.95 2.99 -39.26
CA GLN A 92 11.30 3.49 -37.91
C GLN A 92 10.15 4.29 -37.28
N TRP A 93 8.92 3.97 -37.68
CA TRP A 93 7.72 4.65 -37.22
C TRP A 93 6.51 3.72 -37.16
N VAL A 94 5.45 4.13 -36.46
CA VAL A 94 4.20 3.38 -36.43
C VAL A 94 3.45 3.49 -37.76
N ASN A 95 2.81 2.40 -38.17
CA ASN A 95 1.94 2.39 -39.34
C ASN A 95 0.73 3.32 -39.14
N ARG A 96 0.15 3.84 -40.23
CA ARG A 96 -1.02 4.73 -40.20
C ARG A 96 -2.25 4.13 -39.51
N ALA A 97 -2.42 2.81 -39.54
CA ALA A 97 -3.54 2.12 -38.90
C ALA A 97 -3.33 1.87 -37.39
N THR A 98 -2.09 1.93 -36.91
CA THR A 98 -1.73 1.59 -35.53
C THR A 98 -2.46 2.42 -34.46
N PRO A 99 -2.62 3.75 -34.59
CA PRO A 99 -3.39 4.55 -33.63
C PRO A 99 -4.83 4.07 -33.45
N ALA A 100 -5.50 3.74 -34.55
CA ALA A 100 -6.89 3.26 -34.53
C ALA A 100 -7.00 1.88 -33.87
N LEU A 101 -6.04 1.00 -34.13
CA LEU A 101 -5.94 -0.29 -33.47
C LEU A 101 -5.73 -0.14 -31.95
N PHE A 102 -4.82 0.73 -31.52
CA PHE A 102 -4.57 0.98 -30.10
C PHE A 102 -5.81 1.52 -29.39
N ALA A 103 -6.51 2.48 -30.01
CA ALA A 103 -7.76 3.00 -29.48
C ALA A 103 -8.81 1.88 -29.34
N GLU A 104 -8.98 1.04 -30.36
CA GLU A 104 -9.96 -0.05 -30.33
C GLU A 104 -9.64 -1.10 -29.25
N VAL A 105 -8.37 -1.44 -29.08
CA VAL A 105 -7.92 -2.36 -28.02
C VAL A 105 -8.22 -1.77 -26.64
N MET A 106 -7.94 -0.48 -26.43
CA MET A 106 -8.21 0.21 -25.16
C MET A 106 -9.70 0.49 -24.92
N ARG A 107 -10.54 0.60 -25.96
CA ARG A 107 -12.01 0.63 -25.78
C ARG A 107 -12.53 -0.66 -25.17
N ASN A 108 -11.99 -1.80 -25.62
CA ASN A 108 -12.35 -3.11 -25.12
C ASN A 108 -11.64 -3.47 -23.80
N ASN A 109 -10.60 -2.73 -23.43
CA ASN A 109 -9.82 -2.91 -22.20
C ASN A 109 -9.62 -1.55 -21.50
N PRO A 110 -10.66 -0.96 -20.88
CA PRO A 110 -10.63 0.41 -20.38
C PRO A 110 -9.67 0.64 -19.21
N VAL A 111 -9.16 -0.43 -18.60
CA VAL A 111 -8.17 -0.41 -17.52
C VAL A 111 -6.75 -0.18 -18.04
N LEU A 112 -6.51 -0.42 -19.34
CA LEU A 112 -5.23 -0.10 -19.96
C LEU A 112 -5.08 1.41 -20.04
N TYR A 113 -3.94 1.86 -19.52
CA TYR A 113 -3.62 3.26 -19.41
C TYR A 113 -3.13 3.81 -20.76
N ALA A 114 -2.16 3.13 -21.36
CA ALA A 114 -1.60 3.49 -22.66
C ALA A 114 -1.10 2.26 -23.40
N ILE A 115 -0.99 2.41 -24.72
CA ILE A 115 -0.32 1.46 -25.62
C ILE A 115 0.63 2.25 -26.49
N TYR A 116 1.87 1.78 -26.61
CA TYR A 116 2.92 2.56 -27.23
C TYR A 116 4.04 1.73 -27.84
N ILE A 117 4.74 2.32 -28.81
CA ILE A 117 5.88 1.73 -29.48
C ILE A 117 7.06 2.69 -29.38
N GLY A 118 8.18 2.18 -28.87
CA GLY A 118 9.47 2.86 -28.91
C GLY A 118 10.38 2.24 -29.96
N PHE A 119 11.33 3.03 -30.44
CA PHE A 119 12.27 2.63 -31.47
C PHE A 119 13.71 2.75 -30.98
N SER A 120 14.62 2.00 -31.60
CA SER A 120 16.05 2.01 -31.26
C SER A 120 16.74 3.36 -31.50
N ASN A 121 16.16 4.22 -32.33
CA ASN A 121 16.61 5.60 -32.51
C ASN A 121 16.07 6.56 -31.43
N GLY A 122 15.36 6.02 -30.43
CA GLY A 122 14.76 6.74 -29.32
C GLY A 122 13.39 7.34 -29.58
N ASN A 123 12.87 7.24 -30.80
CA ASN A 123 11.53 7.73 -31.12
C ASN A 123 10.44 6.99 -30.31
N LEU A 124 9.32 7.66 -30.10
CA LEU A 124 8.16 7.13 -29.38
C LEU A 124 6.86 7.53 -30.10
N TYR A 125 5.94 6.58 -30.18
CA TYR A 125 4.53 6.87 -30.35
C TYR A 125 3.76 6.21 -29.20
N GLU A 126 3.07 7.01 -28.40
CA GLU A 126 2.25 6.56 -27.27
C GLU A 126 0.83 7.08 -27.41
N LEU A 127 -0.16 6.19 -27.27
CA LEU A 127 -1.57 6.57 -27.20
C LEU A 127 -2.09 6.34 -25.78
N VAL A 128 -2.56 7.42 -25.17
CA VAL A 128 -3.08 7.48 -23.81
C VAL A 128 -4.60 7.42 -23.79
N ASN A 129 -5.14 6.57 -22.94
CA ASN A 129 -6.56 6.51 -22.58
C ASN A 129 -6.89 7.55 -21.50
N LEU A 130 -7.43 8.70 -21.89
CA LEU A 130 -7.77 9.78 -20.94
C LEU A 130 -8.94 9.42 -20.00
N ASN A 131 -9.74 8.38 -20.29
CA ASN A 131 -10.81 7.92 -19.39
C ASN A 131 -10.32 6.95 -18.32
N SER A 132 -9.06 6.51 -18.36
CA SER A 132 -8.49 5.60 -17.36
C SER A 132 -8.34 6.23 -15.97
N SER A 133 -8.16 7.56 -15.90
CA SER A 133 -7.91 8.30 -14.66
C SER A 133 -8.10 9.82 -14.81
N ASP A 134 -8.81 10.45 -13.87
CA ASP A 134 -8.98 11.91 -13.82
C ASP A 134 -7.68 12.66 -13.51
N ALA A 135 -6.73 12.02 -12.83
CA ALA A 135 -5.41 12.62 -12.54
C ALA A 135 -4.64 12.88 -13.85
N VAL A 136 -4.66 11.90 -14.76
CA VAL A 136 -4.00 11.98 -16.07
C VAL A 136 -4.57 13.12 -16.90
N ARG A 137 -5.90 13.26 -16.95
CA ARG A 137 -6.56 14.36 -17.68
C ARG A 137 -6.07 15.72 -17.21
N ARG A 138 -6.03 15.94 -15.89
CA ARG A 138 -5.58 17.20 -15.30
C ARG A 138 -4.12 17.48 -15.64
N GLN A 139 -3.27 16.48 -15.54
CA GLN A 139 -1.85 16.63 -15.81
C GLN A 139 -1.53 16.91 -17.28
N LEU A 140 -2.16 16.19 -18.19
CA LEU A 140 -2.02 16.44 -19.63
C LEU A 140 -2.77 17.71 -20.07
N LYS A 141 -3.49 18.39 -19.18
CA LYS A 141 -4.32 19.56 -19.46
C LYS A 141 -5.31 19.29 -20.59
N ALA A 142 -5.91 18.11 -20.58
CA ALA A 142 -6.88 17.68 -21.58
C ALA A 142 -8.22 18.39 -21.39
N ALA A 143 -8.89 18.75 -22.47
CA ALA A 143 -10.23 19.29 -22.46
C ALA A 143 -11.26 18.19 -22.10
N PRO A 144 -12.46 18.56 -21.60
CA PRO A 144 -13.52 17.59 -21.31
C PRO A 144 -13.95 16.74 -22.51
N ALA A 145 -13.85 17.28 -23.73
CA ALA A 145 -14.22 16.59 -24.96
C ALA A 145 -13.14 15.61 -25.46
N ASP A 146 -11.90 15.73 -24.98
CA ASP A 146 -10.81 14.85 -25.42
C ASP A 146 -11.00 13.45 -24.85
N ARG A 147 -10.88 12.43 -25.69
CA ARG A 147 -10.95 11.01 -25.31
C ARG A 147 -9.56 10.35 -25.29
N TRP A 148 -8.70 10.76 -26.20
CA TRP A 148 -7.35 10.20 -26.38
C TRP A 148 -6.31 11.31 -26.40
N ALA A 149 -5.09 10.98 -25.99
CA ALA A 149 -3.92 11.83 -26.23
C ALA A 149 -2.79 10.99 -26.81
N ALA A 150 -2.22 11.38 -27.94
CA ALA A 150 -0.98 10.82 -28.44
C ALA A 150 0.21 11.64 -27.96
N ILE A 151 1.22 10.96 -27.40
CA ILE A 151 2.54 11.52 -27.07
C ILE A 151 3.52 11.00 -28.09
N ILE A 152 4.08 11.92 -28.86
CA ILE A 152 4.88 11.64 -30.05
C ILE A 152 6.26 12.24 -29.83
N VAL A 153 7.29 11.41 -29.78
CA VAL A 153 8.68 11.88 -29.64
C VAL A 153 9.46 11.52 -30.90
N THR A 154 10.02 12.55 -31.54
CA THR A 154 10.78 12.42 -32.79
C THR A 154 12.02 13.32 -32.78
N GLY A 155 13.00 12.97 -33.62
CA GLY A 155 14.24 13.74 -33.78
C GLY A 155 15.39 13.16 -32.96
N SER A 156 16.50 13.90 -32.86
CA SER A 156 17.72 13.44 -32.18
C SER A 156 18.47 14.60 -31.54
N GLY A 157 19.10 14.34 -30.39
CA GLY A 157 19.85 15.38 -29.66
C GLY A 157 18.98 16.59 -29.35
N GLU A 158 19.52 17.79 -29.55
CA GLU A 158 18.82 19.06 -29.31
C GLU A 158 17.63 19.32 -30.25
N GLN A 159 17.59 18.64 -31.40
CA GLN A 159 16.48 18.76 -32.36
C GLN A 159 15.32 17.83 -32.02
N ARG A 160 15.42 17.07 -30.93
CA ARG A 160 14.37 16.17 -30.51
C ARG A 160 13.21 16.95 -29.89
N ARG A 161 12.00 16.55 -30.29
CA ARG A 161 10.74 17.24 -29.96
C ARG A 161 9.73 16.24 -29.45
N ARG A 162 8.93 16.68 -28.48
CA ARG A 162 7.75 15.97 -27.97
C ARG A 162 6.50 16.74 -28.39
N ARG A 163 5.63 16.06 -29.12
CA ARG A 163 4.36 16.57 -29.60
C ARG A 163 3.22 15.82 -28.91
N PHE A 164 2.27 16.59 -28.37
CA PHE A 164 1.03 16.06 -27.81
C PHE A 164 -0.10 16.36 -28.79
N GLU A 165 -0.83 15.33 -29.19
CA GLU A 165 -2.04 15.46 -29.99
C GLU A 165 -3.21 14.93 -29.20
N PHE A 166 -4.27 15.72 -29.06
CA PHE A 166 -5.50 15.33 -28.38
C PHE A 166 -6.55 14.99 -29.41
N TYR A 167 -7.37 13.99 -29.12
CA TYR A 167 -8.42 13.54 -30.03
C TYR A 167 -9.73 13.29 -29.30
N ASP A 168 -10.83 13.46 -30.03
CA ASP A 168 -12.17 13.06 -29.59
C ASP A 168 -12.38 11.53 -29.66
N GLU A 169 -13.60 11.06 -29.38
CA GLU A 169 -13.95 9.64 -29.39
C GLU A 169 -13.69 8.94 -30.73
N GLN A 170 -13.77 9.68 -31.85
CA GLN A 170 -13.58 9.19 -33.22
C GLN A 170 -12.15 9.40 -33.74
N LEU A 171 -11.20 9.70 -32.85
CA LEU A 171 -9.80 10.01 -33.19
C LEU A 171 -9.65 11.23 -34.13
N GLN A 172 -10.58 12.19 -34.07
CA GLN A 172 -10.41 13.48 -34.74
C GLN A 172 -9.62 14.43 -33.84
N PRO A 173 -8.57 15.09 -34.38
CA PRO A 173 -7.71 15.93 -33.56
C PRO A 173 -8.46 17.17 -33.05
N THR A 174 -8.38 17.41 -31.74
CA THR A 174 -9.03 18.54 -31.07
C THR A 174 -8.02 19.64 -30.72
N PHE A 175 -6.81 19.26 -30.32
CA PHE A 175 -5.75 20.18 -29.92
C PHE A 175 -4.37 19.57 -30.15
N VAL A 176 -3.38 20.40 -30.49
CA VAL A 176 -1.97 19.97 -30.65
C VAL A 176 -1.06 20.97 -29.98
N ARG A 177 -0.05 20.47 -29.27
CA ARG A 177 1.06 21.26 -28.75
C ARG A 177 2.39 20.53 -28.90
N GLU A 178 3.48 21.27 -28.94
CA GLU A 178 4.80 20.70 -29.10
C GLU A 178 5.83 21.47 -28.26
N GLU A 179 6.81 20.74 -27.75
CA GLU A 179 7.89 21.26 -26.93
C GLU A 179 9.21 20.53 -27.21
N PRO A 180 10.38 21.15 -26.95
CA PRO A 180 11.65 20.45 -26.93
C PRO A 180 11.62 19.26 -25.97
N SER A 181 12.33 18.19 -26.33
CA SER A 181 12.41 17.01 -25.47
C SER A 181 13.72 16.27 -25.65
N ASP A 182 14.28 15.82 -24.55
CA ASP A 182 15.41 14.90 -24.48
C ASP A 182 14.97 13.44 -24.27
N TYR A 183 13.66 13.17 -24.33
CA TYR A 183 13.11 11.85 -24.06
C TYR A 183 13.61 10.83 -25.08
N ASN A 184 14.22 9.75 -24.58
CA ASN A 184 14.71 8.67 -25.42
C ASN A 184 14.04 7.36 -25.00
N ALA A 185 13.20 6.82 -25.88
CA ALA A 185 12.51 5.56 -25.63
C ALA A 185 13.47 4.39 -25.38
N SER A 186 14.63 4.35 -26.06
CA SER A 186 15.54 3.21 -26.02
C SER A 186 16.28 3.05 -24.69
N GLN A 187 16.26 4.10 -23.85
CA GLN A 187 16.92 4.11 -22.55
C GLN A 187 15.94 3.78 -21.40
N ARG A 188 14.64 3.68 -21.69
CA ARG A 188 13.62 3.48 -20.66
C ARG A 188 13.58 2.03 -20.19
N LEU A 189 13.31 1.85 -18.89
CA LEU A 189 13.18 0.53 -18.26
C LEU A 189 12.31 -0.45 -19.05
N TRP A 190 11.13 -0.03 -19.52
CA TRP A 190 10.23 -0.89 -20.31
C TRP A 190 10.83 -1.31 -21.67
N TYR A 191 11.72 -0.49 -22.25
CA TYR A 191 12.38 -0.78 -23.52
C TYR A 191 13.56 -1.71 -23.30
N THR A 192 14.44 -1.38 -22.35
CA THR A 192 15.67 -2.15 -22.07
C THR A 192 15.38 -3.51 -21.46
N SER A 193 14.24 -3.67 -20.78
CA SER A 193 13.79 -4.95 -20.22
C SER A 193 13.00 -5.82 -21.20
N ALA A 194 12.63 -5.31 -22.37
CA ALA A 194 11.85 -6.06 -23.35
C ALA A 194 12.67 -7.18 -24.00
N GLN A 195 12.02 -8.31 -24.21
CA GLN A 195 12.63 -9.49 -24.84
C GLN A 195 11.83 -9.88 -26.09
N HIS A 196 12.49 -10.53 -27.05
CA HIS A 196 11.82 -11.11 -28.20
C HIS A 196 11.12 -12.43 -27.82
N GLY A 197 9.90 -12.64 -28.31
CA GLY A 197 9.13 -13.87 -28.10
C GLY A 197 8.48 -14.04 -26.72
N SER A 198 8.78 -13.17 -25.76
CA SER A 198 8.16 -13.14 -24.43
C SER A 198 7.73 -11.73 -24.06
N VAL A 199 6.72 -11.61 -23.18
CA VAL A 199 6.32 -10.32 -22.61
C VAL A 199 6.97 -10.18 -21.25
N ASN A 200 7.75 -9.12 -21.07
CA ASN A 200 8.35 -8.75 -19.81
C ASN A 200 7.40 -7.83 -19.02
N LYS A 201 7.32 -8.02 -17.70
CA LYS A 201 6.60 -7.12 -16.78
C LYS A 201 7.63 -6.36 -15.96
N THR A 202 7.56 -5.03 -15.96
CA THR A 202 8.47 -4.22 -15.12
C THR A 202 8.09 -4.31 -13.64
N PRO A 203 9.04 -4.09 -12.72
CA PRO A 203 8.70 -3.65 -11.37
C PRO A 203 7.85 -2.36 -11.40
N PRO A 204 7.17 -2.03 -10.29
CA PRO A 204 6.52 -0.73 -10.14
C PRO A 204 7.50 0.43 -10.37
N TYR A 205 7.12 1.41 -11.20
CA TYR A 205 7.91 2.62 -11.44
C TYR A 205 7.02 3.80 -11.84
N LEU A 206 7.60 4.99 -11.86
CA LEU A 206 6.95 6.21 -12.27
C LEU A 206 6.99 6.39 -13.79
N PHE A 207 5.84 6.42 -14.44
CA PHE A 207 5.77 6.68 -15.88
C PHE A 207 6.24 8.10 -16.20
N GLN A 208 7.24 8.26 -17.07
CA GLN A 208 7.91 9.55 -17.25
C GLN A 208 6.95 10.68 -17.65
N HIS A 209 6.08 10.45 -18.62
CA HIS A 209 5.20 11.49 -19.16
C HIS A 209 4.09 11.90 -18.19
N LEU A 210 3.77 11.02 -17.24
CA LEU A 210 2.65 11.19 -16.31
C LEU A 210 3.07 11.37 -14.88
N GLN A 211 4.31 11.12 -14.51
CA GLN A 211 4.68 11.13 -13.10
C GLN A 211 3.67 10.33 -12.25
N ALA A 212 3.18 9.21 -12.80
CA ALA A 212 2.11 8.39 -12.24
C ALA A 212 2.63 6.97 -12.05
N PRO A 213 2.37 6.35 -10.90
CA PRO A 213 2.87 5.01 -10.62
C PRO A 213 2.12 3.95 -11.42
N GLY A 214 2.87 2.97 -11.93
CA GLY A 214 2.30 1.82 -12.61
C GLY A 214 3.34 0.78 -12.99
N GLN A 215 2.92 -0.11 -13.88
CA GLN A 215 3.76 -1.18 -14.45
C GLN A 215 3.54 -1.26 -15.96
N SER A 216 4.62 -1.58 -16.68
CA SER A 216 4.60 -1.79 -18.12
C SER A 216 4.75 -3.27 -18.45
N TYR A 217 4.03 -3.69 -19.48
CA TYR A 217 4.14 -5.01 -20.10
C TYR A 217 4.71 -4.79 -21.50
N SER A 218 5.94 -5.25 -21.74
CA SER A 218 6.68 -4.92 -22.96
C SER A 218 7.25 -6.14 -23.67
N THR A 219 7.36 -6.06 -24.99
CA THR A 219 7.95 -7.10 -25.82
C THR A 219 8.59 -6.50 -27.06
N GLN A 220 9.69 -7.11 -27.51
CA GLN A 220 10.37 -6.69 -28.72
C GLN A 220 9.59 -7.19 -29.94
N LEU A 221 9.29 -6.28 -30.86
CA LEU A 221 8.61 -6.60 -32.12
C LEU A 221 9.56 -7.30 -33.11
N ASP A 222 8.99 -8.03 -34.06
CA ASP A 222 9.74 -8.65 -35.14
C ASP A 222 10.54 -7.59 -35.94
N GLY A 223 11.79 -7.91 -36.27
CA GLY A 223 12.75 -6.96 -36.84
C GLY A 223 13.63 -6.25 -35.80
N GLY A 224 13.35 -6.39 -34.50
CA GLY A 224 14.26 -6.07 -33.38
C GLY A 224 14.50 -4.59 -33.10
N GLN A 225 14.02 -3.68 -33.95
CA GLN A 225 14.26 -2.24 -33.84
C GLN A 225 13.16 -1.47 -33.10
N ALA A 226 12.10 -2.16 -32.68
CA ALA A 226 10.96 -1.57 -32.02
C ALA A 226 10.50 -2.44 -30.83
N VAL A 227 10.03 -1.78 -29.78
CA VAL A 227 9.46 -2.41 -28.60
C VAL A 227 8.04 -1.90 -28.44
N LEU A 228 7.08 -2.82 -28.33
CA LEU A 228 5.70 -2.54 -27.96
C LEU A 228 5.58 -2.63 -26.44
N ALA A 229 4.83 -1.72 -25.85
CA ALA A 229 4.48 -1.78 -24.45
C ALA A 229 3.03 -1.35 -24.18
N VAL A 230 2.48 -1.90 -23.10
CA VAL A 230 1.14 -1.63 -22.56
C VAL A 230 1.29 -1.27 -21.09
N ASP A 231 0.67 -0.17 -20.68
CA ASP A 231 0.75 0.32 -19.30
C ASP A 231 -0.52 0.06 -18.50
N VAL A 232 -0.33 -0.27 -17.23
CA VAL A 232 -1.39 -0.33 -16.21
C VAL A 232 -1.00 0.60 -15.07
N ALA A 233 -1.81 1.63 -14.85
CA ALA A 233 -1.60 2.60 -13.77
C ALA A 233 -2.21 2.12 -12.45
N PHE A 234 -1.52 2.36 -11.34
CA PHE A 234 -2.00 1.97 -10.01
C PHE A 234 -3.19 2.80 -9.54
N SER A 235 -3.37 4.02 -10.06
CA SER A 235 -4.57 4.82 -9.76
C SER A 235 -5.87 4.09 -10.15
N THR A 236 -5.84 3.34 -11.27
CA THR A 236 -6.98 2.52 -11.71
C THR A 236 -7.20 1.31 -10.79
N LEU A 237 -6.13 0.69 -10.28
CA LEU A 237 -6.21 -0.39 -9.29
C LEU A 237 -6.79 0.10 -7.97
N ASN A 238 -6.26 1.20 -7.41
CA ASN A 238 -6.72 1.79 -6.15
C ASN A 238 -8.19 2.20 -6.23
N ALA A 239 -8.62 2.87 -7.30
CA ALA A 239 -10.01 3.24 -7.51
C ALA A 239 -10.94 2.02 -7.54
N HIS A 240 -10.51 0.94 -8.20
CA HIS A 240 -11.27 -0.30 -8.24
C HIS A 240 -11.35 -0.96 -6.86
N LEU A 241 -10.24 -1.08 -6.12
CA LEU A 241 -10.22 -1.64 -4.77
C LEU A 241 -11.15 -0.86 -3.81
N ARG A 242 -11.22 0.47 -3.95
CA ARG A 242 -12.15 1.32 -3.19
C ARG A 242 -13.61 1.09 -3.56
N SER A 243 -13.91 0.74 -4.80
CA SER A 243 -15.28 0.45 -5.24
C SER A 243 -15.80 -0.92 -4.76
N GLN A 244 -14.95 -1.78 -4.22
CA GLN A 244 -15.35 -3.12 -3.75
C GLN A 244 -16.23 -3.02 -2.50
N PRO A 245 -17.25 -3.89 -2.33
CA PRO A 245 -18.06 -3.93 -1.11
C PRO A 245 -17.25 -4.12 0.18
N LEU A 246 -16.08 -4.79 0.07
CA LEU A 246 -15.13 -5.01 1.17
C LEU A 246 -14.46 -3.74 1.69
N SER A 247 -14.42 -2.68 0.88
CA SER A 247 -13.59 -1.50 1.15
C SER A 247 -14.13 -0.63 2.29
N VAL A 248 -15.43 -0.74 2.59
CA VAL A 248 -16.11 0.08 3.59
C VAL A 248 -15.68 -0.30 5.00
N ASP A 249 -15.48 -1.60 5.24
CA ASP A 249 -15.30 -2.15 6.59
C ASP A 249 -13.90 -2.75 6.83
N GLY A 250 -13.13 -3.00 5.77
CA GLY A 250 -11.81 -3.64 5.88
C GLY A 250 -10.74 -3.04 4.97
N GLU A 251 -9.52 -3.51 5.17
CA GLU A 251 -8.32 -3.08 4.47
C GLU A 251 -7.93 -4.13 3.43
N ILE A 252 -7.70 -3.70 2.21
CA ILE A 252 -7.36 -4.51 1.05
C ILE A 252 -5.96 -4.11 0.61
N PHE A 253 -5.10 -5.10 0.43
CA PHE A 253 -3.72 -4.90 -0.01
C PHE A 253 -3.42 -5.80 -1.20
N LEU A 254 -2.85 -5.21 -2.24
CA LEU A 254 -2.05 -5.89 -3.24
C LEU A 254 -0.59 -5.57 -2.91
N TYR A 255 0.24 -6.58 -2.70
CA TYR A 255 1.61 -6.39 -2.24
C TYR A 255 2.55 -7.42 -2.85
N GLN A 256 3.83 -7.08 -2.94
CA GLN A 256 4.88 -7.98 -3.39
C GLN A 256 5.21 -9.04 -2.33
N GLN A 257 5.89 -10.11 -2.73
CA GLN A 257 6.40 -11.13 -1.80
C GLN A 257 7.30 -10.56 -0.68
N SER A 258 7.97 -9.44 -0.97
CA SER A 258 8.77 -8.66 -0.03
C SER A 258 7.92 -8.00 1.07
N GLY A 259 6.62 -7.79 0.85
CA GLY A 259 5.71 -7.06 1.73
C GLY A 259 5.31 -5.69 1.19
N GLU A 260 6.04 -5.14 0.22
CA GLU A 260 5.83 -3.80 -0.33
C GLU A 260 4.44 -3.66 -0.97
N ILE A 261 3.72 -2.59 -0.63
CA ILE A 261 2.37 -2.35 -1.14
C ILE A 261 2.43 -1.84 -2.59
N ILE A 262 1.70 -2.50 -3.47
CA ILE A 262 1.46 -2.12 -4.87
C ILE A 262 0.19 -1.26 -4.98
N ALA A 263 -0.88 -1.68 -4.30
CA ALA A 263 -2.17 -0.99 -4.30
C ALA A 263 -2.93 -1.30 -3.02
N SER A 264 -3.76 -0.35 -2.56
CA SER A 264 -4.65 -0.56 -1.42
C SER A 264 -5.94 0.25 -1.56
N ASN A 265 -6.98 -0.16 -0.83
CA ASN A 265 -8.20 0.64 -0.71
C ASN A 265 -8.07 1.77 0.32
N ALA A 266 -7.04 1.72 1.19
CA ALA A 266 -6.76 2.81 2.11
C ALA A 266 -6.56 4.10 1.31
N GLU A 267 -7.07 5.21 1.82
CA GLU A 267 -6.53 6.50 1.39
C GLU A 267 -5.04 6.47 1.72
N ALA A 268 -4.20 6.98 0.81
CA ALA A 268 -2.86 7.36 1.21
C ALA A 268 -3.06 8.39 2.32
N GLN A 269 -3.03 7.94 3.57
CA GLN A 269 -3.39 8.77 4.71
C GLN A 269 -2.47 9.98 4.67
N ASN A 270 -3.09 11.13 4.45
CA ASN A 270 -2.43 12.43 4.35
C ASN A 270 -1.26 12.48 3.36
N GLU A 271 -1.56 12.78 2.09
CA GLU A 271 -0.80 13.87 1.45
C GLU A 271 -1.05 15.15 2.28
N GLU A 272 -0.41 15.23 3.44
CA GLU A 272 -0.35 16.44 4.23
C GLU A 272 0.21 17.50 3.30
N ARG A 273 -0.67 18.41 2.88
CA ARG A 273 -0.32 19.47 1.94
C ARG A 273 0.88 20.18 2.54
N LEU A 274 1.95 20.28 1.74
CA LEU A 274 3.13 21.02 2.12
C LEU A 274 2.72 22.41 2.59
N PRO A 275 3.38 22.95 3.62
CA PRO A 275 3.09 24.29 4.11
C PRO A 275 3.20 25.27 2.95
N GLN A 276 2.27 26.24 2.89
CA GLN A 276 2.39 27.31 1.91
C GLN A 276 3.69 28.08 2.14
N THR A 277 4.55 28.07 1.13
CA THR A 277 5.87 28.71 1.16
C THR A 277 5.83 30.03 0.42
N GLU A 278 6.57 31.02 0.93
CA GLU A 278 6.74 32.30 0.24
C GLU A 278 7.68 32.10 -0.94
N LEU A 279 7.38 32.76 -2.07
CA LEU A 279 8.25 32.72 -3.24
C LEU A 279 9.63 33.28 -2.89
N PHE A 280 10.68 32.59 -3.32
CA PHE A 280 12.04 33.08 -3.18
C PHE A 280 12.24 34.28 -4.10
N ALA A 281 12.81 35.36 -3.56
CA ALA A 281 13.08 36.59 -4.30
C ALA A 281 14.29 36.42 -5.24
N LEU A 282 14.07 35.75 -6.38
CA LEU A 282 15.06 35.59 -7.44
C LEU A 282 15.45 36.95 -8.03
N SER A 283 16.74 37.16 -8.29
CA SER A 283 17.19 38.28 -9.13
C SER A 283 16.66 38.14 -10.55
N ASP A 284 16.60 39.22 -11.32
CA ASP A 284 16.14 39.17 -12.72
C ASP A 284 16.96 38.18 -13.57
N GLU A 285 18.24 38.00 -13.26
CA GLU A 285 19.11 37.05 -13.92
C GLU A 285 18.79 35.60 -13.50
N GLN A 286 18.64 35.36 -12.19
CA GLN A 286 18.26 34.05 -11.67
C GLN A 286 16.88 33.62 -12.18
N ALA A 287 15.90 34.53 -12.19
CA ALA A 287 14.57 34.27 -12.71
C ALA A 287 14.61 33.93 -14.21
N ARG A 288 15.39 34.68 -15.02
CA ARG A 288 15.60 34.35 -16.44
C ARG A 288 16.26 32.98 -16.61
N TYR A 289 17.27 32.67 -15.81
CA TYR A 289 17.94 31.38 -15.84
C TYR A 289 16.98 30.25 -15.47
N ILE A 290 16.29 30.32 -14.33
CA ILE A 290 15.29 29.34 -13.88
C ILE A 290 14.20 29.13 -14.94
N ASN A 291 13.68 30.20 -15.55
CA ASN A 291 12.69 30.09 -16.63
C ASN A 291 13.25 29.51 -17.93
N SER A 292 14.56 29.60 -18.15
CA SER A 292 15.24 28.94 -19.28
C SER A 292 15.52 27.46 -19.00
N LEU A 293 15.59 27.07 -17.72
CA LEU A 293 15.64 25.68 -17.34
C LEU A 293 14.29 25.07 -17.72
N GLY A 294 14.35 24.07 -18.59
CA GLY A 294 13.19 23.27 -18.89
C GLY A 294 12.81 22.41 -17.69
N ARG A 295 12.43 21.18 -17.98
CA ARG A 295 12.11 20.20 -16.95
C ARG A 295 13.40 19.60 -16.39
N LEU A 296 13.51 19.53 -15.07
CA LEU A 296 14.65 18.93 -14.37
C LEU A 296 14.27 17.55 -13.86
N ARG A 297 14.96 16.51 -14.34
CA ARG A 297 14.82 15.13 -13.90
C ARG A 297 15.71 14.92 -12.68
N ILE A 298 15.09 14.46 -11.60
CA ILE A 298 15.71 14.26 -10.30
C ILE A 298 15.59 12.79 -9.92
N SER A 299 16.65 12.18 -9.40
CA SER A 299 16.56 10.82 -8.89
C SER A 299 15.59 10.72 -7.70
N ASN A 300 14.95 9.56 -7.61
CA ASN A 300 14.21 9.11 -6.44
C ASN A 300 14.52 7.63 -6.22
N GLU A 301 15.17 7.32 -5.11
CA GLU A 301 15.35 5.94 -4.63
C GLU A 301 14.00 5.31 -4.25
N THR A 302 13.94 3.99 -4.24
CA THR A 302 12.70 3.26 -3.90
C THR A 302 12.68 2.76 -2.45
N ASP A 303 13.84 2.68 -1.80
CA ASP A 303 14.06 1.87 -0.61
C ASP A 303 14.97 2.50 0.45
N TRP A 304 15.02 3.84 0.51
CA TRP A 304 15.75 4.58 1.56
C TRP A 304 14.86 5.43 2.49
N PRO A 305 13.86 4.83 3.17
CA PRO A 305 12.99 5.56 4.09
C PRO A 305 13.76 6.07 5.33
N PRO A 306 13.35 7.21 5.92
CA PRO A 306 12.28 8.10 5.49
C PRO A 306 12.80 9.23 4.58
N ILE A 307 13.97 9.06 3.97
CA ILE A 307 14.71 10.14 3.31
C ILE A 307 14.33 10.26 1.84
N ASP A 308 14.50 9.18 1.09
CA ASP A 308 14.21 9.10 -0.34
C ASP A 308 13.72 7.68 -0.65
N PHE A 309 12.41 7.54 -0.85
CA PHE A 309 11.81 6.24 -1.13
C PHE A 309 10.58 6.39 -2.03
N ALA A 310 10.02 5.26 -2.44
CA ALA A 310 8.78 5.25 -3.20
C ALA A 310 7.77 4.33 -2.54
N LEU A 311 6.56 4.83 -2.29
CA LEU A 311 5.43 3.99 -1.89
C LEU A 311 4.56 3.73 -3.10
N SER A 312 4.41 2.46 -3.50
CA SER A 312 3.68 2.09 -4.72
C SER A 312 4.17 2.91 -5.93
N ALA A 313 5.49 3.03 -6.09
CA ALA A 313 6.18 3.86 -7.09
C ALA A 313 5.97 5.39 -6.99
N GLU A 314 5.21 5.88 -6.01
CA GLU A 314 5.05 7.31 -5.78
C GLU A 314 6.20 7.87 -4.91
N PRO A 315 6.90 8.93 -5.35
CA PRO A 315 7.99 9.53 -4.58
C PRO A 315 7.53 10.05 -3.21
N ARG A 316 8.26 9.66 -2.17
CA ARG A 316 8.01 9.99 -0.75
C ARG A 316 9.33 10.18 0.00
N GLY A 317 9.25 10.90 1.10
CA GLY A 317 10.37 11.11 2.02
C GLY A 317 10.74 12.57 2.18
N TYR A 318 11.62 12.80 3.15
CA TYR A 318 12.09 14.11 3.55
C TYR A 318 12.66 14.91 2.37
N SER A 319 13.54 14.29 1.60
CA SER A 319 14.22 14.94 0.47
C SER A 319 13.26 15.27 -0.69
N ILE A 320 12.28 14.39 -0.93
CA ILE A 320 11.23 14.57 -1.93
C ILE A 320 10.34 15.76 -1.58
N ASP A 321 9.91 15.86 -0.31
CA ASP A 321 9.08 16.97 0.14
C ASP A 321 9.87 18.29 0.18
N LEU A 322 11.16 18.25 0.54
CA LEU A 322 12.05 19.41 0.44
C LEU A 322 12.18 19.91 -1.01
N LEU A 323 12.38 19.01 -1.98
CA LEU A 323 12.47 19.37 -3.40
C LEU A 323 11.16 19.94 -3.94
N ARG A 324 10.01 19.43 -3.48
CA ARG A 324 8.70 20.03 -3.79
C ARG A 324 8.55 21.43 -3.19
N VAL A 325 9.02 21.66 -1.96
CA VAL A 325 9.08 23.00 -1.35
C VAL A 325 9.96 23.93 -2.19
N ILE A 326 11.16 23.50 -2.56
CA ILE A 326 12.08 24.27 -3.41
C ILE A 326 11.41 24.61 -4.75
N ALA A 327 10.71 23.66 -5.37
CA ALA A 327 9.97 23.91 -6.61
C ALA A 327 8.84 24.93 -6.43
N GLN A 328 8.10 24.89 -5.30
CA GLN A 328 7.09 25.90 -4.99
C GLN A 328 7.69 27.29 -4.80
N MET A 329 8.83 27.40 -4.13
CA MET A 329 9.50 28.67 -3.87
C MET A 329 10.13 29.30 -5.12
N THR A 330 10.61 28.48 -6.05
CA THR A 330 11.43 28.94 -7.20
C THR A 330 10.69 28.91 -8.53
N GLY A 331 9.60 28.14 -8.64
CA GLY A 331 8.94 27.86 -9.91
C GLY A 331 9.63 26.79 -10.77
N LEU A 332 10.64 26.08 -10.23
CA LEU A 332 11.31 24.99 -10.94
C LEU A 332 10.32 23.89 -11.36
N ASN A 333 10.42 23.44 -12.61
CA ASN A 333 9.64 22.33 -13.15
C ASN A 333 10.42 21.03 -12.95
N ILE A 334 10.11 20.30 -11.87
CA ILE A 334 10.82 19.07 -11.50
C ILE A 334 10.02 17.81 -11.88
N GLU A 335 10.74 16.75 -12.21
CA GLU A 335 10.22 15.39 -12.37
C GLU A 335 11.09 14.40 -11.62
N PHE A 336 10.47 13.44 -10.95
CA PHE A 336 11.20 12.37 -10.29
C PHE A 336 11.39 11.18 -11.25
N VAL A 337 12.52 10.50 -11.12
CA VAL A 337 12.86 9.30 -11.87
C VAL A 337 13.23 8.20 -10.87
N ASN A 338 12.43 7.13 -10.85
CA ASN A 338 12.61 5.97 -9.97
C ASN A 338 12.43 4.65 -10.74
N GLY A 339 12.47 3.53 -10.01
CA GLY A 339 12.42 2.18 -10.59
C GLY A 339 13.79 1.61 -10.98
N TYR A 340 14.86 2.25 -10.50
CA TYR A 340 16.26 1.89 -10.74
C TYR A 340 16.98 1.75 -9.40
N ALA A 341 17.94 0.84 -9.31
CA ALA A 341 18.85 0.75 -8.17
C ALA A 341 19.80 1.94 -8.14
N TRP A 342 20.39 2.25 -6.98
CA TRP A 342 21.32 3.37 -6.84
C TRP A 342 22.46 3.40 -7.89
N PRO A 343 23.16 2.29 -8.22
CA PRO A 343 24.18 2.29 -9.27
C PRO A 343 23.64 2.67 -10.66
N GLU A 344 22.39 2.31 -10.95
CA GLU A 344 21.73 2.64 -12.22
C GLU A 344 21.32 4.12 -12.26
N LEU A 345 20.81 4.67 -11.15
CA LEU A 345 20.57 6.12 -11.02
C LEU A 345 21.85 6.93 -11.20
N MET A 346 22.98 6.46 -10.65
CA MET A 346 24.29 7.08 -10.88
C MET A 346 24.69 7.06 -12.37
N GLU A 347 24.41 5.98 -13.09
CA GLU A 347 24.70 5.88 -14.52
C GLU A 347 23.78 6.78 -15.37
N LEU A 348 22.51 6.90 -15.00
CA LEU A 348 21.58 7.86 -15.61
C LEU A 348 22.06 9.30 -15.39
N PHE A 349 22.57 9.62 -14.19
CA PHE A 349 23.21 10.90 -13.95
C PHE A 349 24.48 11.07 -14.80
N ARG A 350 25.38 10.08 -14.83
CA ARG A 350 26.63 10.16 -15.61
C ARG A 350 26.40 10.34 -17.12
N SER A 351 25.33 9.77 -17.65
CA SER A 351 24.94 9.89 -19.06
C SER A 351 24.16 11.16 -19.39
N GLY A 352 23.80 11.98 -18.39
CA GLY A 352 23.03 13.21 -18.57
C GLY A 352 21.52 12.98 -18.72
N GLU A 353 21.02 11.80 -18.36
CA GLU A 353 19.58 11.49 -18.27
C GLU A 353 18.93 11.99 -16.98
N LEU A 354 19.73 12.40 -15.99
CA LEU A 354 19.29 13.12 -14.78
C LEU A 354 20.01 14.46 -14.68
N GLU A 355 19.26 15.53 -14.42
CA GLU A 355 19.84 16.85 -14.14
C GLU A 355 20.35 16.93 -12.70
N ILE A 356 19.70 16.22 -11.78
CA ILE A 356 20.01 16.23 -10.35
C ILE A 356 20.01 14.81 -9.80
N LEU A 357 21.10 14.41 -9.15
CA LEU A 357 21.20 13.21 -8.33
C LEU A 357 21.07 13.58 -6.85
N GLN A 358 20.23 12.85 -6.13
CA GLN A 358 19.92 13.09 -4.73
C GLN A 358 19.35 11.81 -4.07
N PRO A 359 19.49 11.71 -2.74
CA PRO A 359 20.44 12.46 -1.91
C PRO A 359 21.87 11.93 -2.10
N VAL A 360 22.88 12.81 -2.09
CA VAL A 360 24.29 12.41 -2.26
C VAL A 360 25.10 12.65 -0.99
N LEU A 361 25.88 11.63 -0.61
CA LEU A 361 26.85 11.67 0.46
C LEU A 361 28.27 11.74 -0.12
N SER A 362 28.92 12.90 -0.01
CA SER A 362 30.31 13.04 -0.44
C SER A 362 31.09 14.09 0.36
N ARG A 363 32.37 13.76 0.64
CA ARG A 363 33.41 14.71 1.06
C ARG A 363 34.30 15.16 -0.09
N GLN A 364 34.27 14.47 -1.23
CA GLN A 364 35.11 14.74 -2.40
C GLN A 364 34.31 15.45 -3.49
N GLN A 365 35.01 16.15 -4.38
CA GLN A 365 34.42 16.68 -5.60
C GLN A 365 33.96 15.49 -6.47
N LEU A 366 32.68 15.46 -6.80
CA LEU A 366 32.14 14.56 -7.81
C LEU A 366 32.12 15.28 -9.16
N SER A 367 31.98 14.54 -10.26
CA SER A 367 31.70 15.14 -11.56
C SER A 367 30.31 15.79 -11.51
N GLY A 368 30.27 17.11 -11.30
CA GLY A 368 29.05 17.90 -11.07
C GLY A 368 29.22 18.98 -10.00
N ALA A 369 28.14 19.70 -9.73
CA ALA A 369 28.09 20.75 -8.72
C ALA A 369 27.29 20.29 -7.50
N LEU A 370 27.91 20.33 -6.32
CA LEU A 370 27.26 19.96 -5.05
C LEU A 370 26.73 21.19 -4.33
N THR A 371 25.52 21.07 -3.77
CA THR A 371 24.99 22.04 -2.81
C THR A 371 25.65 21.91 -1.43
N GLN A 372 25.41 22.88 -0.56
CA GLN A 372 25.53 22.70 0.88
C GLN A 372 24.62 21.56 1.37
N PRO A 373 25.01 20.89 2.47
CA PRO A 373 24.19 19.82 3.02
C PRO A 373 22.88 20.38 3.60
N PHE A 374 21.74 19.81 3.18
CA PHE A 374 20.42 20.22 3.65
C PHE A 374 19.94 19.43 4.88
N LEU A 375 20.52 18.25 5.12
CA LEU A 375 20.19 17.40 6.26
C LEU A 375 21.43 16.65 6.73
N GLN A 376 21.62 16.53 8.04
CA GLN A 376 22.67 15.70 8.64
C GLN A 376 22.02 14.58 9.44
N LEU A 377 22.46 13.35 9.21
CA LEU A 377 21.94 12.18 9.91
C LEU A 377 23.08 11.36 10.52
N PRO A 378 22.91 10.86 11.75
CA PRO A 378 23.89 9.99 12.38
C PRO A 378 23.84 8.59 11.78
N TYR A 379 25.01 7.98 11.61
CA TYR A 379 25.13 6.55 11.30
C TYR A 379 24.87 5.69 12.53
N ALA A 380 24.53 4.43 12.30
CA ALA A 380 24.62 3.37 13.28
C ALA A 380 25.32 2.14 12.71
N VAL A 381 25.99 1.38 13.57
CA VAL A 381 26.38 0.00 13.28
C VAL A 381 25.34 -0.91 13.90
N VAL A 382 24.79 -1.82 13.10
CA VAL A 382 23.81 -2.80 13.56
C VAL A 382 24.40 -4.18 13.56
N GLN A 383 24.24 -4.87 14.69
CA GLN A 383 24.73 -6.24 14.92
C GLN A 383 23.60 -7.10 15.50
N ARG A 384 23.84 -8.41 15.66
CA ARG A 384 22.91 -9.25 16.43
C ARG A 384 22.92 -8.86 17.90
N GLN A 385 21.76 -8.91 18.54
CA GLN A 385 21.55 -8.43 19.91
C GLN A 385 22.43 -9.12 20.97
N ASN A 386 22.72 -10.41 20.74
CA ASN A 386 23.47 -11.27 21.66
C ASN A 386 24.99 -11.28 21.41
N ASP A 387 25.46 -10.59 20.36
CA ASP A 387 26.89 -10.51 20.07
C ASP A 387 27.57 -9.46 20.97
N VAL A 388 28.90 -9.57 21.13
CA VAL A 388 29.70 -8.55 21.83
C VAL A 388 29.52 -7.20 21.14
N GLU A 389 29.24 -6.17 21.93
CA GLU A 389 28.95 -4.82 21.43
C GLU A 389 30.14 -4.21 20.68
N ILE A 390 29.85 -3.70 19.48
CA ILE A 390 30.79 -2.99 18.63
C ILE A 390 30.70 -1.50 18.95
N ASN A 391 31.76 -0.97 19.55
CA ASN A 391 31.97 0.43 19.91
C ASN A 391 33.02 1.12 19.02
N SER A 392 33.64 0.38 18.10
CA SER A 392 34.67 0.88 17.19
C SER A 392 34.68 0.08 15.87
N LEU A 393 34.84 0.76 14.72
CA LEU A 393 34.96 0.09 13.42
C LEU A 393 36.18 -0.84 13.35
N GLN A 394 37.25 -0.57 14.11
CA GLN A 394 38.41 -1.44 14.20
C GLN A 394 38.05 -2.85 14.73
N GLN A 395 37.00 -2.98 15.54
CA GLN A 395 36.54 -4.28 16.05
C GLN A 395 35.92 -5.17 14.96
N LEU A 396 35.60 -4.61 13.79
CA LEU A 396 35.15 -5.35 12.61
C LEU A 396 36.28 -5.94 11.76
N THR A 397 37.54 -5.79 12.19
CA THR A 397 38.69 -6.37 11.50
C THR A 397 38.53 -7.89 11.35
N GLY A 398 38.60 -8.39 10.12
CA GLY A 398 38.41 -9.81 9.79
C GLY A 398 36.95 -10.30 9.76
N LYS A 399 36.01 -9.46 10.21
CA LYS A 399 34.55 -9.70 10.22
C LYS A 399 33.92 -9.28 8.89
N VAL A 400 32.68 -9.72 8.70
CA VAL A 400 31.85 -9.42 7.52
C VAL A 400 30.92 -8.25 7.81
N LEU A 401 31.05 -7.17 7.06
CA LEU A 401 30.16 -6.01 7.08
C LEU A 401 29.27 -6.03 5.84
N ALA A 402 27.95 -6.19 6.02
CA ALA A 402 26.99 -6.04 4.94
C ALA A 402 26.80 -4.54 4.62
N ILE A 403 26.79 -4.18 3.34
CA ILE A 403 26.60 -2.79 2.91
C ILE A 403 25.91 -2.72 1.54
N PRO A 404 24.99 -1.77 1.30
CA PRO A 404 24.41 -1.56 -0.02
C PRO A 404 25.48 -1.30 -1.10
N SER A 405 25.31 -1.90 -2.28
CA SER A 405 26.24 -1.77 -3.40
C SER A 405 26.19 -0.35 -4.02
N GLY A 406 27.34 0.11 -4.52
CA GLY A 406 27.48 1.42 -5.20
C GLY A 406 27.53 2.64 -4.27
N TRP A 407 27.38 2.45 -2.96
CA TRP A 407 27.40 3.55 -1.99
C TRP A 407 28.81 4.05 -1.67
N THR A 408 28.95 5.37 -1.49
CA THR A 408 30.23 6.03 -1.15
C THR A 408 30.89 5.42 0.09
N VAL A 409 30.08 5.02 1.08
CA VAL A 409 30.55 4.46 2.35
C VAL A 409 31.39 3.20 2.15
N ALA A 410 31.03 2.32 1.21
CA ALA A 410 31.77 1.09 0.94
C ALA A 410 33.24 1.38 0.54
N ASN A 411 33.46 2.41 -0.27
CA ASN A 411 34.80 2.81 -0.71
C ASN A 411 35.64 3.41 0.43
N ILE A 412 35.00 4.15 1.34
CA ILE A 412 35.67 4.71 2.52
C ILE A 412 36.09 3.57 3.47
N ILE A 413 35.22 2.59 3.71
CA ILE A 413 35.55 1.43 4.55
C ILE A 413 36.67 0.60 3.93
N ARG A 414 36.64 0.31 2.62
CA ARG A 414 37.73 -0.40 1.91
C ARG A 414 39.07 0.29 2.09
N SER A 415 39.09 1.62 2.01
CA SER A 415 40.32 2.41 2.05
C SER A 415 40.90 2.52 3.46
N ASN A 416 40.05 2.72 4.47
CA ASN A 416 40.50 2.96 5.85
C ASN A 416 40.57 1.68 6.70
N TYR A 417 39.79 0.65 6.35
CA TYR A 417 39.69 -0.61 7.08
C TYR A 417 39.73 -1.81 6.13
N PRO A 418 40.82 -2.01 5.37
CA PRO A 418 40.90 -3.01 4.28
C PRO A 418 40.74 -4.47 4.74
N GLN A 419 40.85 -4.74 6.05
CA GLN A 419 40.66 -6.06 6.63
C GLN A 419 39.19 -6.37 6.99
N ILE A 420 38.29 -5.40 6.90
CA ILE A 420 36.84 -5.64 7.00
C ILE A 420 36.38 -6.25 5.67
N LYS A 421 35.75 -7.43 5.73
CA LYS A 421 35.20 -8.10 4.54
C LYS A 421 33.85 -7.49 4.21
N LEU A 422 33.73 -6.84 3.05
CA LEU A 422 32.44 -6.29 2.62
C LEU A 422 31.59 -7.35 1.93
N LEU A 423 30.37 -7.53 2.41
CA LEU A 423 29.31 -8.23 1.71
C LEU A 423 28.41 -7.18 1.07
N GLU A 424 28.56 -6.95 -0.24
CA GLU A 424 27.68 -6.03 -0.95
C GLU A 424 26.30 -6.65 -1.15
N VAL A 425 25.26 -5.89 -0.85
CA VAL A 425 23.85 -6.27 -0.98
C VAL A 425 23.09 -5.21 -1.76
N SER A 426 21.83 -5.49 -2.13
CA SER A 426 21.03 -4.56 -2.93
C SER A 426 20.61 -3.30 -2.15
N ASN A 427 20.29 -3.42 -0.85
CA ASN A 427 19.72 -2.34 -0.06
C ASN A 427 19.82 -2.54 1.46
N ALA A 428 19.40 -1.54 2.23
CA ALA A 428 19.44 -1.52 3.71
C ALA A 428 18.71 -2.72 4.33
N ARG A 429 17.55 -3.10 3.79
CA ARG A 429 16.79 -4.28 4.24
C ARG A 429 17.62 -5.54 4.11
N SER A 430 18.19 -5.78 2.92
CA SER A 430 19.01 -6.97 2.66
C SER A 430 20.25 -7.01 3.56
N ALA A 431 20.78 -5.84 3.95
CA ALA A 431 21.89 -5.75 4.89
C ALA A 431 21.47 -6.15 6.32
N LEU A 432 20.31 -5.67 6.79
CA LEU A 432 19.73 -6.06 8.08
C LEU A 432 19.39 -7.56 8.13
N GLU A 433 18.80 -8.10 7.06
CA GLU A 433 18.51 -9.53 6.93
C GLU A 433 19.79 -10.37 6.97
N ALA A 434 20.87 -9.93 6.30
CA ALA A 434 22.16 -10.62 6.32
C ALA A 434 22.75 -10.69 7.75
N VAL A 435 22.61 -9.63 8.55
CA VAL A 435 23.03 -9.62 9.96
C VAL A 435 22.16 -10.54 10.82
N SER A 436 20.84 -10.40 10.71
CA SER A 436 19.87 -11.20 11.45
C SER A 436 20.03 -12.70 11.18
N GLN A 437 20.32 -13.08 9.93
CA GLN A 437 20.51 -14.47 9.49
C GLN A 437 21.93 -15.02 9.74
N GLY A 438 22.86 -14.23 10.29
CA GLY A 438 24.22 -14.70 10.54
C GLY A 438 25.15 -14.70 9.32
N LYS A 439 24.71 -14.17 8.17
CA LYS A 439 25.53 -14.05 6.95
C LYS A 439 26.57 -12.92 7.05
N ALA A 440 26.29 -11.90 7.87
CA ALA A 440 27.21 -10.83 8.20
C ALA A 440 27.32 -10.66 9.73
N ASP A 441 28.44 -10.11 10.19
CA ASP A 441 28.64 -9.74 11.60
C ASP A 441 27.93 -8.43 11.94
N ALA A 442 27.93 -7.47 11.01
CA ALA A 442 27.29 -6.18 11.18
C ALA A 442 26.83 -5.57 9.84
N THR A 443 26.04 -4.51 9.92
CA THR A 443 25.72 -3.57 8.83
C THR A 443 25.92 -2.13 9.31
N LEU A 444 26.02 -1.18 8.39
CA LEU A 444 26.24 0.23 8.67
C LEU A 444 25.49 1.10 7.65
N ASP A 445 24.69 2.04 8.15
CA ASP A 445 23.91 3.03 7.40
C ASP A 445 23.37 4.09 8.39
N MET A 446 22.55 5.03 7.94
CA MET A 446 21.85 6.02 8.76
C MET A 446 20.97 5.33 9.80
N ALA A 447 21.10 5.76 11.06
CA ALA A 447 20.47 5.10 12.19
C ALA A 447 18.94 5.02 12.04
N LEU A 448 18.32 6.10 11.55
CA LEU A 448 16.88 6.18 11.35
C LEU A 448 16.40 5.24 10.22
N THR A 449 17.12 5.19 9.11
CA THR A 449 16.82 4.26 8.01
C THR A 449 16.89 2.81 8.47
N LEU A 450 17.96 2.43 9.18
CA LEU A 450 18.09 1.06 9.68
C LEU A 450 16.97 0.71 10.66
N GLN A 451 16.63 1.61 11.57
CA GLN A 451 15.58 1.39 12.56
C GLN A 451 14.22 1.22 11.88
N LEU A 452 13.81 2.18 11.04
CA LEU A 452 12.53 2.13 10.34
C LEU A 452 12.43 0.92 9.41
N THR A 453 13.52 0.59 8.70
CA THR A 453 13.55 -0.60 7.84
C THR A 453 13.40 -1.88 8.67
N ALA A 454 14.10 -1.99 9.79
CA ALA A 454 13.97 -3.15 10.68
C ALA A 454 12.53 -3.28 11.22
N ASP A 455 11.92 -2.18 11.64
CA ASP A 455 10.56 -2.16 12.18
C ASP A 455 9.51 -2.49 11.10
N GLN A 456 9.61 -1.89 9.91
CA GLN A 456 8.70 -2.11 8.77
C GLN A 456 8.72 -3.55 8.26
N TYR A 457 9.90 -4.18 8.24
CA TYR A 457 10.07 -5.55 7.76
C TYR A 457 10.11 -6.59 8.90
N PHE A 458 9.81 -6.18 10.13
CA PHE A 458 9.76 -7.04 11.32
C PHE A 458 11.09 -7.81 11.58
N ILE A 459 12.23 -7.18 11.29
CA ILE A 459 13.56 -7.75 11.47
C ILE A 459 14.02 -7.55 12.91
N GLY A 460 13.73 -8.53 13.75
CA GLY A 460 14.11 -8.54 15.17
C GLY A 460 15.51 -9.10 15.46
N GLY A 461 15.87 -9.11 16.75
CA GLY A 461 17.11 -9.71 17.25
C GLY A 461 18.36 -8.89 16.96
N LEU A 462 18.21 -7.58 16.75
CA LEU A 462 19.27 -6.65 16.39
C LEU A 462 19.57 -5.66 17.52
N ARG A 463 20.80 -5.15 17.55
CA ARG A 463 21.26 -4.04 18.41
C ARG A 463 21.79 -2.92 17.52
N PHE A 464 21.35 -1.70 17.79
CA PHE A 464 21.71 -0.49 17.03
C PHE A 464 22.71 0.35 17.83
N ASN A 465 23.98 0.35 17.43
CA ASN A 465 25.04 1.10 18.08
C ASN A 465 25.25 2.45 17.37
N ARG A 466 24.81 3.54 17.99
CA ARG A 466 24.96 4.91 17.47
C ARG A 466 26.30 5.57 17.86
N GLN A 467 26.98 5.04 18.89
CA GLN A 467 28.23 5.58 19.43
C GLN A 467 29.41 4.68 19.06
N VAL A 468 29.78 4.66 17.78
CA VAL A 468 30.89 3.84 17.28
C VAL A 468 32.03 4.72 16.78
N GLN A 469 33.23 4.54 17.35
CA GLN A 469 34.45 5.22 16.90
C GLN A 469 34.80 4.82 15.47
N GLY A 470 35.16 5.80 14.64
CA GLY A 470 35.43 5.65 13.21
C GLY A 470 34.27 6.12 12.31
N LEU A 471 33.05 6.26 12.84
CA LEU A 471 31.91 6.79 12.06
C LEU A 471 32.10 8.27 11.69
N GLU A 472 32.89 9.02 12.45
CA GLU A 472 33.27 10.41 12.18
C GLU A 472 34.09 10.59 10.88
N LEU A 473 34.62 9.51 10.31
CA LEU A 473 35.30 9.53 9.01
C LEU A 473 34.30 9.55 7.84
N LEU A 474 33.04 9.16 8.06
CA LEU A 474 32.02 9.07 7.03
C LEU A 474 31.36 10.43 6.74
N PRO A 475 30.96 10.74 5.49
CA PRO A 475 30.15 11.92 5.19
C PRO A 475 28.79 11.81 5.87
N GLN A 476 28.32 12.86 6.56
CA GLN A 476 27.02 12.85 7.26
C GLN A 476 25.98 13.80 6.65
N GLY A 477 26.40 14.73 5.79
CA GLY A 477 25.51 15.73 5.19
C GLY A 477 24.99 15.30 3.82
N LEU A 478 23.67 15.18 3.69
CA LEU A 478 22.96 14.92 2.45
C LEU A 478 22.93 16.17 1.58
N LYS A 479 23.28 16.03 0.31
CA LYS A 479 23.41 17.11 -0.67
C LYS A 479 22.64 16.80 -1.95
N LEU A 480 22.38 17.83 -2.74
CA LEU A 480 21.96 17.69 -4.13
C LEU A 480 23.22 17.78 -5.02
N LEU A 481 23.32 16.91 -6.02
CA LEU A 481 24.37 16.94 -7.03
C LEU A 481 23.75 17.28 -8.38
N THR A 482 24.08 18.44 -8.95
CA THR A 482 23.62 18.84 -10.29
C THR A 482 24.68 18.51 -11.34
N GLN A 483 24.24 18.38 -12.60
CA GLN A 483 25.16 18.33 -13.74
C GLN A 483 26.12 19.52 -13.73
N GLU A 484 27.36 19.34 -14.18
CA GLU A 484 28.39 20.40 -14.15
C GLU A 484 27.95 21.68 -14.89
N LYS A 485 27.26 21.52 -16.02
CA LYS A 485 26.66 22.64 -16.79
C LYS A 485 25.59 23.43 -16.02
N LEU A 486 25.08 22.87 -14.91
CA LEU A 486 24.07 23.46 -14.03
C LEU A 486 24.69 24.01 -12.73
N GLN A 487 25.98 24.34 -12.71
CA GLN A 487 26.59 25.03 -11.56
C GLN A 487 25.79 26.27 -11.09
N PRO A 488 25.29 27.17 -11.96
CA PRO A 488 24.49 28.30 -11.50
C PRO A 488 23.19 27.88 -10.79
N LEU A 489 22.65 26.69 -11.11
CA LEU A 489 21.50 26.15 -10.39
C LEU A 489 21.89 25.71 -8.98
N ALA A 490 23.04 25.05 -8.80
CA ALA A 490 23.51 24.66 -7.47
C ALA A 490 23.69 25.88 -6.55
N ASP A 491 24.22 26.98 -7.08
CA ASP A 491 24.40 28.23 -6.33
C ASP A 491 23.04 28.87 -5.94
N ILE A 492 22.03 28.78 -6.81
CA ILE A 492 20.66 29.22 -6.50
C ILE A 492 20.03 28.30 -5.44
N LEU A 493 20.19 26.99 -5.57
CA LEU A 493 19.67 26.02 -4.60
C LEU A 493 20.24 26.27 -3.20
N ASP A 494 21.52 26.62 -3.08
CA ASP A 494 22.14 26.99 -1.81
C ASP A 494 21.49 28.23 -1.18
N GLN A 495 21.21 29.26 -1.99
CA GLN A 495 20.50 30.46 -1.52
C GLN A 495 19.06 30.15 -1.09
N VAL A 496 18.37 29.29 -1.85
CA VAL A 496 17.01 28.88 -1.55
C VAL A 496 16.99 28.07 -0.25
N LEU A 497 17.87 27.07 -0.09
CA LEU A 497 18.00 26.29 1.14
C LEU A 497 18.24 27.18 2.36
N ALA A 498 19.10 28.19 2.25
CA ALA A 498 19.36 29.16 3.31
C ALA A 498 18.16 30.07 3.63
N SER A 499 17.23 30.24 2.69
CA SER A 499 16.03 31.08 2.85
C SER A 499 14.81 30.34 3.41
N ILE A 500 14.83 29.01 3.45
CA ILE A 500 13.71 28.20 3.97
C ILE A 500 13.51 28.54 5.45
N ARG A 501 12.28 28.93 5.79
CA ARG A 501 11.95 29.35 7.15
C ARG A 501 12.02 28.18 8.15
N PRO A 502 12.37 28.43 9.42
CA PRO A 502 12.44 27.39 10.45
C PRO A 502 11.19 26.54 10.60
N GLU A 503 9.99 27.11 10.40
CA GLU A 503 8.72 26.39 10.52
C GLU A 503 8.56 25.34 9.42
N THR A 504 9.11 25.59 8.23
CA THR A 504 9.10 24.63 7.13
C THR A 504 10.09 23.49 7.39
N TRP A 505 11.27 23.81 7.92
CA TRP A 505 12.22 22.79 8.38
C TRP A 505 11.63 21.92 9.50
N GLN A 506 10.97 22.54 10.48
CA GLN A 506 10.31 21.83 11.57
C GLN A 506 9.18 20.95 11.07
N PHE A 507 8.34 21.44 10.15
CA PHE A 507 7.29 20.62 9.54
C PHE A 507 7.86 19.37 8.86
N LEU A 508 8.91 19.52 8.04
CA LEU A 508 9.57 18.38 7.39
C LEU A 508 10.19 17.42 8.40
N TYR A 509 10.77 17.95 9.48
CA TYR A 509 11.32 17.14 10.58
C TYR A 509 10.24 16.36 11.30
N ASP A 510 9.15 17.00 11.72
CA ASP A 510 8.06 16.36 12.45
C ASP A 510 7.37 15.29 11.58
N LYS A 511 7.20 15.59 10.29
CA LYS A 511 6.56 14.67 9.34
C LYS A 511 7.39 13.42 9.05
N TRP A 512 8.72 13.51 9.02
CA TRP A 512 9.57 12.42 8.51
C TRP A 512 10.60 11.87 9.49
N LEU A 513 11.08 12.67 10.45
CA LEU A 513 12.25 12.38 11.28
C LEU A 513 11.95 12.29 12.78
N ALA A 514 10.82 12.83 13.25
CA ALA A 514 10.46 12.76 14.66
C ALA A 514 10.15 11.30 15.09
N GLU A 515 10.83 10.84 16.15
CA GLU A 515 10.61 9.49 16.71
C GLU A 515 9.17 9.30 17.26
N GLU A 516 8.51 10.38 17.68
CA GLU A 516 7.16 10.37 18.28
C GLU A 516 6.00 10.37 17.27
N THR A 517 6.21 10.86 16.04
CA THR A 517 5.13 10.94 15.03
C THR A 517 4.86 9.61 14.36
N GLY A 518 5.71 8.61 14.60
CA GLY A 518 5.48 7.23 14.23
C GLY A 518 5.18 7.05 12.75
N VAL A 519 5.78 7.87 11.86
CA VAL A 519 5.48 8.00 10.41
C VAL A 519 4.93 6.70 9.83
N THR A 520 3.62 6.57 9.91
CA THR A 520 2.80 5.42 9.52
C THR A 520 2.43 5.58 8.06
N VAL A 521 3.42 5.72 7.20
CA VAL A 521 3.22 5.44 5.79
C VAL A 521 3.80 4.05 5.56
N PRO A 522 3.05 2.97 5.87
CA PRO A 522 3.53 1.62 5.63
C PRO A 522 3.83 1.47 4.14
N ALA A 523 5.11 1.54 3.77
CA ALA A 523 5.57 1.14 2.45
C ALA A 523 5.33 -0.38 2.23
N VAL A 524 5.17 -1.09 3.35
CA VAL A 524 5.04 -2.53 3.50
C VAL A 524 3.76 -2.83 4.25
N VAL A 525 3.08 -3.93 3.96
CA VAL A 525 1.88 -4.33 4.69
C VAL A 525 2.09 -4.29 6.21
N PRO A 526 1.17 -3.65 6.98
CA PRO A 526 1.43 -3.30 8.38
C PRO A 526 1.33 -4.48 9.36
N TYR A 527 1.02 -5.68 8.86
CA TYR A 527 0.75 -6.86 9.68
C TYR A 527 1.73 -7.99 9.35
N PRO A 528 2.57 -8.44 10.30
CA PRO A 528 3.49 -9.57 10.09
C PRO A 528 2.77 -10.85 9.64
N GLN A 529 1.52 -11.02 10.06
CA GLN A 529 0.65 -12.14 9.69
C GLN A 529 0.44 -12.22 8.18
N LEU A 530 0.39 -11.09 7.47
CA LEU A 530 0.25 -11.07 6.01
C LEU A 530 1.50 -11.59 5.30
N ILE A 531 2.69 -11.32 5.88
CA ILE A 531 3.96 -11.83 5.36
C ILE A 531 4.07 -13.35 5.62
N SER A 532 3.70 -13.81 6.81
CA SER A 532 3.77 -15.24 7.13
C SER A 532 2.74 -16.07 6.36
N MET A 533 1.49 -15.61 6.23
CA MET A 533 0.45 -16.30 5.45
C MET A 533 0.79 -16.40 3.96
N ALA A 534 1.45 -15.38 3.39
CA ALA A 534 1.94 -15.42 2.02
C ALA A 534 2.90 -16.60 1.76
N GLN A 535 3.63 -17.04 2.78
CA GLN A 535 4.61 -18.14 2.70
C GLN A 535 4.00 -19.54 2.95
N HIS A 536 2.83 -19.64 3.59
CA HIS A 536 2.21 -20.91 3.98
C HIS A 536 1.00 -21.23 3.10
N SER A 537 1.07 -22.30 2.29
CA SER A 537 -0.02 -22.64 1.35
C SER A 537 -1.31 -23.13 2.02
N ALA A 538 -1.25 -23.59 3.27
CA ALA A 538 -2.40 -24.15 3.98
C ALA A 538 -3.43 -23.08 4.41
N THR A 539 -2.99 -21.84 4.58
CA THR A 539 -3.81 -20.71 5.05
C THR A 539 -4.26 -19.80 3.91
N GLN A 540 -4.01 -20.20 2.65
CA GLN A 540 -4.37 -19.41 1.46
C GLN A 540 -5.81 -19.66 1.03
N ASN A 541 -6.44 -18.61 0.49
CA ASN A 541 -7.81 -18.62 -0.05
C ASN A 541 -8.92 -18.93 0.98
N ARG A 542 -8.64 -18.71 2.27
CA ARG A 542 -9.61 -18.83 3.36
C ARG A 542 -9.49 -17.63 4.28
N LEU A 543 -10.63 -17.22 4.85
CA LEU A 543 -10.65 -16.21 5.91
C LEU A 543 -10.29 -16.89 7.24
N GLU A 544 -9.22 -16.43 7.88
CA GLU A 544 -8.71 -16.97 9.15
C GLU A 544 -8.77 -15.92 10.25
N GLN A 545 -9.17 -16.35 11.44
CA GLN A 545 -9.14 -15.49 12.62
C GLN A 545 -7.71 -15.39 13.15
N THR A 546 -7.29 -14.18 13.48
CA THR A 546 -6.01 -13.91 14.11
C THR A 546 -6.14 -12.78 15.14
N THR A 547 -5.06 -12.51 15.85
CA THR A 547 -4.98 -11.41 16.82
C THR A 547 -3.95 -10.40 16.34
N ILE A 548 -4.37 -9.14 16.19
CA ILE A 548 -3.50 -8.00 15.85
C ILE A 548 -3.61 -7.00 17.00
N ASN A 549 -2.48 -6.67 17.65
CA ASN A 549 -2.41 -5.75 18.79
C ASN A 549 -3.41 -6.08 19.92
N GLY A 550 -3.59 -7.39 20.20
CA GLY A 550 -4.51 -7.87 21.23
C GLY A 550 -6.00 -7.82 20.86
N GLN A 551 -6.34 -7.37 19.65
CA GLN A 551 -7.71 -7.34 19.14
C GLN A 551 -7.93 -8.44 18.09
N PRO A 552 -9.11 -9.06 18.03
CA PRO A 552 -9.41 -10.10 17.06
C PRO A 552 -9.70 -9.52 15.66
N TYR A 553 -9.06 -10.10 14.66
CA TYR A 553 -9.19 -9.77 13.25
C TYR A 553 -9.45 -11.03 12.42
N TYR A 554 -9.99 -10.83 11.23
CA TYR A 554 -10.10 -11.84 10.20
C TYR A 554 -9.23 -11.43 9.02
N ILE A 555 -8.40 -12.35 8.53
CA ILE A 555 -7.49 -12.13 7.43
C ILE A 555 -7.76 -13.16 6.33
N PHE A 556 -7.85 -12.68 5.10
CA PHE A 556 -7.81 -13.51 3.90
C PHE A 556 -6.53 -13.19 3.15
N ALA A 557 -5.75 -14.21 2.78
CA ALA A 557 -4.55 -14.04 1.97
C ALA A 557 -4.57 -15.01 0.77
N SER A 558 -4.04 -14.56 -0.37
CA SER A 558 -3.92 -15.38 -1.57
C SER A 558 -2.68 -15.03 -2.37
N THR A 559 -2.16 -16.01 -3.12
CA THR A 559 -1.04 -15.85 -4.05
C THR A 559 -1.55 -15.81 -5.49
N PHE A 560 -1.04 -14.88 -6.28
CA PHE A 560 -1.22 -14.91 -7.74
C PHE A 560 -0.30 -16.00 -8.38
N ASP A 561 -0.58 -16.43 -9.62
CA ASP A 561 0.01 -17.61 -10.28
C ASP A 561 1.50 -17.84 -9.93
N ARG A 562 1.79 -19.00 -9.32
CA ARG A 562 3.12 -19.37 -8.79
C ARG A 562 4.22 -19.43 -9.85
N ARG A 563 3.88 -19.40 -11.14
CA ARG A 563 4.82 -19.45 -12.28
C ARG A 563 5.31 -18.06 -12.72
N LYS A 564 4.70 -16.97 -12.25
CA LYS A 564 5.11 -15.59 -12.57
C LYS A 564 6.04 -15.03 -11.48
N SER A 565 7.01 -14.23 -11.90
CA SER A 565 7.96 -13.53 -11.02
C SER A 565 7.96 -12.04 -11.36
N PRO A 566 7.95 -11.12 -10.37
CA PRO A 566 7.88 -11.37 -8.92
C PRO A 566 6.51 -11.90 -8.48
N ARG A 567 6.47 -12.62 -7.34
CA ARG A 567 5.20 -13.10 -6.78
C ARG A 567 4.47 -11.94 -6.10
N GLU A 568 3.21 -11.79 -6.45
CA GLU A 568 2.31 -10.82 -5.87
C GLU A 568 1.29 -11.54 -4.99
N HIS A 569 0.79 -10.83 -3.98
CA HIS A 569 -0.13 -11.33 -2.99
C HIS A 569 -1.32 -10.39 -2.84
N PHE A 570 -2.48 -10.98 -2.61
CA PHE A 570 -3.69 -10.26 -2.24
C PHE A 570 -4.00 -10.56 -0.78
N ALA A 571 -4.27 -9.51 -0.01
CA ALA A 571 -4.76 -9.63 1.35
C ALA A 571 -6.00 -8.77 1.59
N PHE A 572 -6.87 -9.27 2.45
CA PHE A 572 -7.99 -8.54 3.03
C PHE A 572 -7.98 -8.72 4.54
N VAL A 573 -8.10 -7.63 5.27
CA VAL A 573 -8.06 -7.59 6.75
C VAL A 573 -9.28 -6.85 7.26
N ILE A 574 -9.99 -7.43 8.23
CA ILE A 574 -11.16 -6.80 8.85
C ILE A 574 -11.19 -7.12 10.34
N SER A 575 -11.53 -6.12 11.16
CA SER A 575 -11.69 -6.35 12.60
C SER A 575 -12.97 -7.12 12.87
N GLU A 576 -12.97 -7.95 13.92
CA GLU A 576 -14.15 -8.73 14.31
C GLU A 576 -15.37 -7.81 14.55
N GLN A 577 -15.14 -6.66 15.18
CA GLN A 577 -16.20 -5.70 15.50
C GLN A 577 -16.88 -5.14 14.25
N ARG A 578 -16.10 -4.78 13.21
CA ARG A 578 -16.65 -4.26 11.94
C ARG A 578 -17.34 -5.35 11.15
N LEU A 579 -16.77 -6.56 11.13
CA LEU A 579 -17.36 -7.73 10.51
C LEU A 579 -18.81 -7.99 11.00
N PHE A 580 -19.09 -7.69 12.27
CA PHE A 580 -20.41 -7.91 12.90
C PHE A 580 -21.27 -6.66 13.12
N ALA A 581 -20.82 -5.48 12.70
CA ALA A 581 -21.54 -4.23 12.97
C ALA A 581 -23.00 -4.29 12.46
N ASN A 582 -23.22 -4.87 11.28
CA ASN A 582 -24.54 -4.97 10.67
C ASN A 582 -25.34 -6.21 11.14
N SER A 583 -24.69 -7.36 11.30
CA SER A 583 -25.40 -8.62 11.62
C SER A 583 -25.72 -8.80 13.12
N SER A 584 -24.98 -8.16 14.02
CA SER A 584 -25.24 -8.21 15.47
C SER A 584 -26.63 -7.64 15.82
N ARG A 585 -27.10 -6.64 15.07
CA ARG A 585 -28.43 -6.05 15.22
C ARG A 585 -29.54 -7.04 14.88
N GLU A 586 -29.37 -7.84 13.83
CA GLU A 586 -30.34 -8.85 13.40
C GLU A 586 -30.48 -9.97 14.44
N VAL A 587 -29.36 -10.41 15.03
CA VAL A 587 -29.36 -11.39 16.12
C VAL A 587 -30.15 -10.86 17.32
N TRP A 588 -29.88 -9.61 17.75
CA TRP A 588 -30.60 -8.99 18.87
C TRP A 588 -32.08 -8.81 18.61
N LEU A 589 -32.47 -8.38 17.39
CA LEU A 589 -33.87 -8.30 16.99
C LEU A 589 -34.57 -9.67 17.08
N SER A 590 -33.92 -10.74 16.62
CA SER A 590 -34.49 -12.10 16.70
C SER A 590 -34.69 -12.56 18.15
N VAL A 591 -33.73 -12.29 19.03
CA VAL A 591 -33.80 -12.61 20.47
C VAL A 591 -34.94 -11.81 21.12
N LEU A 592 -35.09 -10.52 20.80
CA LEU A 592 -36.16 -9.67 21.32
C LEU A 592 -37.54 -10.13 20.87
N ILE A 593 -37.69 -10.53 19.60
CA ILE A 593 -38.96 -11.05 19.07
C ILE A 593 -39.34 -12.36 19.79
N ILE A 594 -38.40 -13.29 19.97
CA ILE A 594 -38.65 -14.55 20.67
C ILE A 594 -38.96 -14.29 22.16
N ALA A 595 -38.25 -13.37 22.81
CA ALA A 595 -38.53 -12.98 24.19
C ALA A 595 -39.93 -12.34 24.33
N ALA A 596 -40.34 -11.49 23.39
CA ALA A 596 -41.67 -10.90 23.36
C ALA A 596 -42.77 -11.95 23.15
N LEU A 597 -42.55 -12.92 22.26
CA LEU A 597 -43.46 -14.06 22.06
C LEU A 597 -43.59 -14.91 23.34
N TRP A 598 -42.49 -15.15 24.04
CA TRP A 598 -42.49 -15.85 25.33
C TRP A 598 -43.29 -15.09 26.39
N LEU A 599 -43.08 -13.77 26.50
CA LEU A 599 -43.84 -12.91 27.43
C LEU A 599 -45.35 -12.91 27.12
N LEU A 600 -45.74 -13.00 25.84
CA LEU A 600 -47.14 -13.09 25.42
C LEU A 600 -47.76 -14.46 25.69
N LEU A 601 -47.00 -15.56 25.53
CA LEU A 601 -47.49 -16.93 25.73
C LEU A 601 -47.53 -17.34 27.20
N MET A 602 -46.67 -16.77 28.05
CA MET A 602 -46.53 -17.15 29.45
C MET A 602 -47.82 -17.03 30.28
N PRO A 603 -48.63 -15.94 30.17
CA PRO A 603 -49.93 -15.85 30.83
C PRO A 603 -50.92 -16.92 30.36
N VAL A 604 -50.89 -17.28 29.07
CA VAL A 604 -51.76 -18.30 28.48
C VAL A 604 -51.38 -19.68 29.01
N ILE A 605 -50.08 -19.98 29.08
CA ILE A 605 -49.55 -21.25 29.62
C ILE A 605 -49.96 -21.41 31.09
N LEU A 606 -49.73 -20.38 31.91
CA LEU A 606 -50.13 -20.38 33.32
C LEU A 606 -51.64 -20.55 33.50
N LEU A 607 -52.44 -19.83 32.72
CA LEU A 607 -53.89 -19.86 32.86
C LEU A 607 -54.49 -21.19 32.41
N VAL A 608 -54.05 -21.71 31.27
CA VAL A 608 -54.65 -22.90 30.63
C VAL A 608 -54.11 -24.20 31.21
N PHE A 609 -52.80 -24.30 31.49
CA PHE A 609 -52.16 -25.56 31.85
C PHE A 609 -51.85 -25.70 33.35
N VAL A 610 -51.87 -24.60 34.12
CA VAL A 610 -51.59 -24.64 35.57
C VAL A 610 -52.84 -24.28 36.35
N LEU A 611 -53.35 -23.06 36.19
CA LEU A 611 -54.44 -22.52 37.01
C LEU A 611 -55.79 -23.22 36.75
N ARG A 612 -56.16 -23.47 35.49
CA ARG A 612 -57.42 -24.16 35.17
C ARG A 612 -57.47 -25.61 35.67
N PRO A 613 -56.46 -26.47 35.44
CA PRO A 613 -56.45 -27.84 35.95
C PRO A 613 -56.38 -27.92 37.48
N LEU A 614 -55.60 -27.04 38.13
CA LEU A 614 -55.55 -26.98 39.60
C LEU A 614 -56.88 -26.58 40.23
N ARG A 615 -57.59 -25.63 39.60
CA ARG A 615 -58.95 -25.26 40.04
C ARG A 615 -59.93 -26.41 39.86
N ALA A 616 -59.87 -27.13 38.74
CA ALA A 616 -60.69 -28.33 38.50
C ALA A 616 -60.39 -29.45 39.51
N PHE A 617 -59.12 -29.73 39.79
CA PHE A 617 -58.71 -30.70 40.81
C PHE A 617 -59.18 -30.30 42.21
N SER A 618 -59.02 -29.03 42.60
CA SER A 618 -59.51 -28.54 43.92
C SER A 618 -61.03 -28.64 44.06
N ARG A 619 -61.79 -28.49 42.96
CA ARG A 619 -63.25 -28.69 42.96
C ARG A 619 -63.61 -30.17 43.10
N ASN A 620 -62.98 -31.06 42.33
CA ASN A 620 -63.25 -32.49 42.39
C ASN A 620 -62.91 -33.09 43.78
N VAL A 621 -61.81 -32.66 44.41
CA VAL A 621 -61.46 -33.05 45.78
C VAL A 621 -62.44 -32.48 46.80
N ALA A 622 -62.95 -31.25 46.62
CA ALA A 622 -64.00 -30.70 47.48
C ALA A 622 -65.35 -31.44 47.33
N GLU A 623 -65.65 -31.97 46.14
CA GLU A 623 -66.84 -32.79 45.88
C GLU A 623 -66.69 -34.22 46.45
N GLU A 624 -65.53 -34.88 46.32
CA GLU A 624 -65.28 -36.22 46.87
C GLU A 624 -65.25 -36.28 48.40
N PHE A 625 -64.78 -35.22 49.07
CA PHE A 625 -64.74 -35.12 50.53
C PHE A 625 -65.91 -34.33 51.13
N GLY A 626 -66.75 -33.70 50.30
CA GLY A 626 -67.94 -32.96 50.71
C GLY A 626 -69.19 -33.82 50.88
N THR A 627 -69.16 -35.10 50.50
CA THR A 627 -70.32 -36.02 50.55
C THR A 627 -70.28 -37.02 51.71
N GLN A 628 -69.64 -36.69 52.83
CA GLN A 628 -69.91 -37.36 54.11
C GLN A 628 -70.65 -36.39 55.05
N GLU A 629 -71.98 -36.37 54.94
CA GLU A 629 -72.82 -35.84 56.02
C GLU A 629 -72.83 -36.84 57.19
N PRO A 630 -72.85 -36.35 58.45
CA PRO A 630 -72.93 -37.20 59.63
C PRO A 630 -74.38 -37.66 59.84
N GLY A 631 -74.59 -38.99 59.78
CA GLY A 631 -75.77 -39.65 60.34
C GLY A 631 -75.44 -40.24 61.70
#